data_AF-A0A484L6W6-F1
#
_entry.id   AF-A0A484L6W6-F1
#
_cell.length_a   1.000
_cell.length_b   1.000
_cell.length_c   1.000
_cell.angle_alpha   90.00
_cell.angle_beta   90.00
_cell.angle_gamma   90.00
#
_symmetry.space_group_name_H-M   'P 1'
#
loop_
_entity.id
_entity.type
_entity.pdbx_description
1 polymer ?
#
loop_
_entity_poly.entity_id
_entity_poly.type
_entity_poly.pdbx_seq_one_letter_code
_entity_poly.pdbx_strand_id
1 'polypeptide(L)'
;MESSNGSKAEQFKLLANESFKAHKFAEAIDLYTRAIELDGQNAVYWANRAFAHTKLKEYGPAVQDASKAIEVDPKYTKGYYRRGDAYLAMGKFEDALKDFQQANRLCPNDLYIMEKLKECATKLEFAKNIAVPESLKQSVADSIEYQSIGSSSGYSFASTKVTDLASAVGIALLVYMSSRSTTRLGLLLSTALATLFVALWLGCLNHSFLSKRETVGTGYTSIVSHVGMEPQYSDAMFEGDILTLDFVKKMMDDFKHLKRLHERYAYQIVLQTRMMLKSLPSLVDIEIPHGKHITVCGDVHGQFFDLLNIFELNGLPSEDNPYLFNGDFVDRGSFSVEVILTLFALKCMCPSAVYLSRGNHESKSMNRVYGFESEVHSKLNETFVELFAEVFCCLPLAHVINGKIFVVHGGLFSVDGVKLSDIRAIDRFCEPPEQGLMCELLWSDPQPQHGRGPSRRGVGLLFGGEVTKRFLEENNLDLVVRSHEVKDEGYEVEHDGKLITVFSAPNYCNLFGNKGAFIRFHAPDLKPDIVTFSAVRRFLSPKGRPCARGCVKPHLRAKNALPILS
;
A
#
# COMPACT_ATOMS: atom_id res chain seq x y z
N MET A 1 47.91 18.07 -17.06
CA MET A 1 46.98 16.90 -17.08
C MET A 1 45.61 17.29 -16.56
N GLU A 2 45.50 18.04 -15.45
CA GLU A 2 44.21 18.52 -14.89
C GLU A 2 43.31 19.27 -15.89
N SER A 3 43.87 20.17 -16.71
CA SER A 3 43.08 20.91 -17.72
C SER A 3 42.47 20.02 -18.82
N SER A 4 43.09 18.88 -19.14
CA SER A 4 42.58 17.93 -20.13
C SER A 4 41.47 17.05 -19.56
N ASN A 5 41.50 16.74 -18.27
CA ASN A 5 40.48 15.92 -17.62
C ASN A 5 39.19 16.74 -17.41
N GLY A 6 39.29 18.00 -17.00
CA GLY A 6 38.14 18.90 -16.89
C GLY A 6 37.39 19.09 -18.21
N SER A 7 38.13 19.27 -19.32
CA SER A 7 37.52 19.38 -20.65
C SER A 7 36.78 18.11 -21.09
N LYS A 8 37.32 16.93 -20.76
CA LYS A 8 36.66 15.64 -21.04
C LYS A 8 35.45 15.39 -20.14
N ALA A 9 35.53 15.74 -18.85
CA ALA A 9 34.41 15.65 -17.93
C ALA A 9 33.22 16.49 -18.42
N GLU A 10 33.51 17.70 -18.90
CA GLU A 10 32.50 18.59 -19.48
C GLU A 10 31.86 18.03 -20.75
N GLN A 11 32.63 17.35 -21.61
CA GLN A 11 32.08 16.64 -22.78
C GLN A 11 31.13 15.51 -22.36
N PHE A 12 31.49 14.71 -21.37
CA PHE A 12 30.60 13.66 -20.84
C PHE A 12 29.32 14.26 -20.25
N LYS A 13 29.42 15.38 -19.52
CA LYS A 13 28.23 16.10 -19.02
C LYS A 13 27.33 16.54 -20.19
N LEU A 14 27.89 17.08 -21.27
CA LEU A 14 27.09 17.52 -22.41
C LEU A 14 26.35 16.35 -23.08
N LEU A 15 27.03 15.22 -23.31
CA LEU A 15 26.42 14.00 -23.82
C LEU A 15 25.35 13.44 -22.87
N ALA A 16 25.61 13.49 -21.57
CA ALA A 16 24.64 13.08 -20.55
C ALA A 16 23.40 13.99 -20.59
N ASN A 17 23.57 15.31 -20.74
CA ASN A 17 22.46 16.25 -20.88
C ASN A 17 21.64 15.98 -22.14
N GLU A 18 22.27 15.62 -23.26
CA GLU A 18 21.59 15.23 -24.50
C GLU A 18 20.78 13.94 -24.32
N SER A 19 21.40 12.92 -23.71
CA SER A 19 20.74 11.66 -23.37
C SER A 19 19.55 11.88 -22.42
N PHE A 20 19.72 12.74 -21.42
CA PHE A 20 18.66 13.13 -20.50
C PHE A 20 17.48 13.80 -21.22
N LYS A 21 17.76 14.76 -22.14
CA LYS A 21 16.73 15.41 -22.96
C LYS A 21 16.02 14.42 -23.88
N ALA A 22 16.73 13.40 -24.35
CA ALA A 22 16.17 12.30 -25.13
C ALA A 22 15.44 11.25 -24.26
N HIS A 23 15.24 11.51 -22.96
CA HIS A 23 14.61 10.61 -21.99
C HIS A 23 15.35 9.27 -21.79
N LYS A 24 16.63 9.19 -22.16
CA LYS A 24 17.49 8.03 -21.94
C LYS A 24 18.23 8.17 -20.61
N PHE A 25 17.50 8.03 -19.52
CA PHE A 25 18.02 8.37 -18.19
C PHE A 25 19.12 7.43 -17.69
N ALA A 26 19.05 6.13 -17.99
CA ALA A 26 20.11 5.18 -17.63
C ALA A 26 21.43 5.52 -18.33
N GLU A 27 21.39 5.77 -19.64
CA GLU A 27 22.55 6.23 -20.42
C GLU A 27 23.09 7.57 -19.88
N ALA A 28 22.19 8.50 -19.51
CA ALA A 28 22.60 9.75 -18.88
C ALA A 28 23.30 9.55 -17.53
N ILE A 29 22.85 8.59 -16.71
CA ILE A 29 23.49 8.23 -15.44
C ILE A 29 24.91 7.72 -15.67
N ASP A 30 25.10 6.81 -16.63
CA ASP A 30 26.43 6.28 -16.97
C ASP A 30 27.37 7.39 -17.43
N LEU A 31 26.87 8.29 -18.29
CA LEU A 31 27.67 9.42 -18.79
C LEU A 31 28.01 10.43 -17.69
N TYR A 32 27.07 10.77 -16.80
CA TYR A 32 27.40 11.62 -15.63
C TYR A 32 28.37 10.92 -14.68
N THR A 33 28.29 9.60 -14.52
CA THR A 33 29.24 8.82 -13.71
C THR A 33 30.64 8.96 -14.26
N ARG A 34 30.83 8.83 -15.57
CA ARG A 34 32.12 9.06 -16.23
C ARG A 34 32.61 10.50 -16.08
N ALA A 35 31.71 11.49 -16.08
CA ALA A 35 32.09 12.88 -15.79
C ALA A 35 32.59 13.04 -14.34
N ILE A 36 31.92 12.42 -13.37
CA ILE A 36 32.27 12.45 -11.95
C ILE A 36 33.60 11.73 -11.67
N GLU A 37 33.86 10.60 -12.33
CA GLU A 37 35.14 9.88 -12.23
C GLU A 37 36.34 10.73 -12.68
N LEU A 38 36.13 11.63 -13.64
CA LEU A 38 37.15 12.55 -14.13
C LEU A 38 37.27 13.83 -13.30
N ASP A 39 36.16 14.32 -12.77
CA ASP A 39 36.10 15.50 -11.90
C ASP A 39 34.92 15.40 -10.92
N GLY A 40 35.20 14.86 -9.74
CA GLY A 40 34.21 14.69 -8.67
C GLY A 40 33.91 15.97 -7.87
N GLN A 41 34.61 17.08 -8.14
CA GLN A 41 34.49 18.33 -7.38
C GLN A 41 33.51 19.33 -8.03
N ASN A 42 32.77 18.91 -9.05
CA ASN A 42 31.74 19.73 -9.67
C ASN A 42 30.33 19.32 -9.21
N ALA A 43 29.70 20.17 -8.38
CA ALA A 43 28.36 19.94 -7.83
C ALA A 43 27.27 19.75 -8.90
N VAL A 44 27.48 20.29 -10.12
CA VAL A 44 26.52 20.18 -11.22
C VAL A 44 26.38 18.74 -11.71
N TYR A 45 27.48 17.97 -11.77
CA TYR A 45 27.44 16.60 -12.26
C TYR A 45 26.61 15.72 -11.32
N TRP A 46 26.89 15.82 -10.02
CA TRP A 46 26.14 15.14 -8.97
C TRP A 46 24.66 15.51 -8.99
N ALA A 47 24.31 16.80 -9.03
CA ALA A 47 22.89 17.21 -9.02
C ALA A 47 22.13 16.82 -10.30
N ASN A 48 22.81 16.75 -11.45
CA ASN A 48 22.18 16.30 -12.69
C ASN A 48 22.00 14.78 -12.71
N ARG A 49 22.96 14.01 -12.18
CA ARG A 49 22.81 12.56 -12.02
C ARG A 49 21.72 12.22 -10.99
N ALA A 50 21.63 12.97 -9.89
CA ALA A 50 20.51 12.89 -8.95
C ALA A 50 19.15 13.10 -9.64
N PHE A 51 19.09 14.03 -10.59
CA PHE A 51 17.88 14.25 -11.36
C PHE A 51 17.53 13.07 -12.26
N ALA A 52 18.54 12.46 -12.91
CA ALA A 52 18.35 11.27 -13.73
C ALA A 52 17.86 10.08 -12.88
N HIS A 53 18.46 9.85 -11.71
CA HIS A 53 17.98 8.87 -10.74
C HIS A 53 16.52 9.13 -10.32
N THR A 54 16.15 10.38 -10.04
CA THR A 54 14.76 10.76 -9.70
C THR A 54 13.79 10.45 -10.84
N LYS A 55 14.21 10.62 -12.10
CA LYS A 55 13.40 10.26 -13.27
C LYS A 55 13.19 8.75 -13.43
N LEU A 56 14.15 7.94 -12.97
CA LEU A 56 14.02 6.49 -12.86
C LEU A 56 13.35 6.01 -11.57
N LYS A 57 12.95 6.94 -10.69
CA LYS A 57 12.39 6.65 -9.35
C LYS A 57 13.39 5.95 -8.40
N GLU A 58 14.68 6.11 -8.67
CA GLU A 58 15.78 5.68 -7.81
C GLU A 58 16.05 6.79 -6.78
N TYR A 59 15.15 6.94 -5.80
CA TYR A 59 15.20 8.09 -4.90
C TYR A 59 16.38 8.05 -3.91
N GLY A 60 16.85 6.86 -3.52
CA GLY A 60 18.02 6.71 -2.64
C GLY A 60 19.30 7.30 -3.27
N PRO A 61 19.69 6.86 -4.48
CA PRO A 61 20.82 7.40 -5.22
C PRO A 61 20.63 8.89 -5.53
N ALA A 62 19.40 9.32 -5.82
CA ALA A 62 19.09 10.74 -5.97
C ALA A 62 19.40 11.56 -4.71
N VAL A 63 19.01 11.07 -3.52
CA VAL A 63 19.33 11.71 -2.24
C VAL A 63 20.83 11.73 -1.97
N GLN A 64 21.55 10.64 -2.27
CA GLN A 64 23.01 10.56 -2.09
C GLN A 64 23.75 11.55 -2.99
N ASP A 65 23.46 11.52 -4.29
CA ASP A 65 24.09 12.42 -5.25
C ASP A 65 23.76 13.88 -4.94
N ALA A 66 22.50 14.18 -4.59
CA ALA A 66 22.12 15.54 -4.21
C ALA A 66 22.81 15.98 -2.90
N SER A 67 22.99 15.08 -1.94
CA SER A 67 23.77 15.35 -0.73
C SER A 67 25.24 15.60 -1.05
N LYS A 68 25.83 14.83 -1.97
CA LYS A 68 27.21 15.05 -2.42
C LYS A 68 27.35 16.38 -3.17
N ALA A 69 26.36 16.77 -3.98
CA ALA A 69 26.33 18.08 -4.63
C ALA A 69 26.35 19.23 -3.61
N ILE A 70 25.60 19.09 -2.50
CA ILE A 70 25.58 20.06 -1.39
C ILE A 70 26.90 20.06 -0.61
N GLU A 71 27.53 18.90 -0.41
CA GLU A 71 28.84 18.79 0.24
C GLU A 71 29.93 19.49 -0.59
N VAL A 72 29.88 19.31 -1.91
CA VAL A 72 30.82 19.91 -2.87
C VAL A 72 30.61 21.42 -2.99
N ASP A 73 29.37 21.88 -3.11
CA ASP A 73 29.03 23.32 -3.10
C ASP A 73 27.78 23.59 -2.24
N PRO A 74 27.97 24.01 -0.97
CA PRO A 74 26.86 24.34 -0.06
C PRO A 74 26.02 25.55 -0.49
N LYS A 75 26.46 26.34 -1.48
CA LYS A 75 25.67 27.45 -2.04
C LYS A 75 24.91 27.05 -3.30
N TYR A 76 25.10 25.83 -3.79
CA TYR A 76 24.43 25.35 -4.99
C TYR A 76 22.97 24.96 -4.70
N THR A 77 22.06 25.91 -4.94
CA THR A 77 20.61 25.76 -4.70
C THR A 77 20.02 24.49 -5.34
N LYS A 78 20.54 24.06 -6.51
CA LYS A 78 20.02 22.85 -7.17
C LYS A 78 20.26 21.58 -6.36
N GLY A 79 21.34 21.50 -5.57
CA GLY A 79 21.56 20.35 -4.69
C GLY A 79 20.41 20.18 -3.69
N TYR A 80 20.05 21.25 -2.99
CA TYR A 80 18.97 21.23 -1.99
C TYR A 80 17.62 20.86 -2.59
N TYR A 81 17.18 21.52 -3.67
CA TYR A 81 15.86 21.20 -4.21
C TYR A 81 15.82 19.81 -4.87
N ARG A 82 16.93 19.30 -5.44
CA ARG A 82 16.99 17.91 -5.96
C ARG A 82 16.81 16.89 -4.85
N ARG A 83 17.44 17.13 -3.69
CA ARG A 83 17.26 16.29 -2.51
C ARG A 83 15.85 16.41 -1.94
N GLY A 84 15.31 17.63 -1.88
CA GLY A 84 13.93 17.90 -1.49
C GLY A 84 12.90 17.21 -2.40
N ASP A 85 13.11 17.22 -3.72
CA ASP A 85 12.27 16.52 -4.69
C ASP A 85 12.29 15.00 -4.44
N ALA A 86 13.46 14.42 -4.19
CA ALA A 86 13.61 13.00 -3.89
C ALA A 86 12.91 12.64 -2.57
N TYR A 87 13.12 13.41 -1.50
CA TYR A 87 12.41 13.21 -0.23
C TYR A 87 10.90 13.35 -0.36
N LEU A 88 10.43 14.32 -1.13
CA LEU A 88 9.00 14.51 -1.40
C LEU A 88 8.41 13.30 -2.12
N ALA A 89 9.14 12.72 -3.08
CA ALA A 89 8.73 11.50 -3.78
C ALA A 89 8.72 10.26 -2.87
N MET A 90 9.56 10.25 -1.84
CA MET A 90 9.61 9.22 -0.80
C MET A 90 8.57 9.42 0.33
N GLY A 91 7.81 10.53 0.32
CA GLY A 91 6.88 10.86 1.40
C GLY A 91 7.54 11.45 2.66
N LYS A 92 8.85 11.72 2.64
CA LYS A 92 9.61 12.34 3.74
C LYS A 92 9.40 13.85 3.77
N PHE A 93 8.16 14.27 4.08
CA PHE A 93 7.73 15.67 3.96
C PHE A 93 8.51 16.63 4.86
N GLU A 94 8.94 16.19 6.04
CA GLU A 94 9.74 17.01 6.96
C GLU A 94 11.13 17.31 6.41
N ASP A 95 11.81 16.30 5.86
CA ASP A 95 13.14 16.47 5.28
C ASP A 95 13.09 17.24 3.97
N ALA A 96 12.08 16.97 3.13
CA ALA A 96 11.81 17.77 1.94
C ALA A 96 11.58 19.25 2.29
N LEU A 97 10.79 19.53 3.34
CA LEU A 97 10.53 20.90 3.79
C LEU A 97 11.81 21.61 4.22
N LYS A 98 12.69 20.96 5.00
CA LYS A 98 13.99 21.53 5.41
C LYS A 98 14.84 21.92 4.20
N ASP A 99 14.91 21.05 3.20
CA ASP A 99 15.70 21.29 1.98
C ASP A 99 15.11 22.42 1.12
N PHE A 100 13.79 22.46 0.91
CA PHE A 100 13.17 23.57 0.17
C PHE A 100 13.26 24.90 0.92
N GLN A 101 13.22 24.89 2.26
CA GLN A 101 13.46 26.10 3.08
C GLN A 101 14.88 26.62 2.88
N GLN A 102 15.86 25.72 2.88
CA GLN A 102 17.25 26.09 2.60
C GLN A 102 17.43 26.59 1.17
N ALA A 103 16.80 25.93 0.18
CA ALA A 103 16.83 26.37 -1.21
C ALA A 103 16.22 27.78 -1.39
N ASN A 104 15.12 28.08 -0.70
CA ASN A 104 14.49 29.41 -0.72
C ASN A 104 15.33 30.49 -0.03
N ARG A 105 16.11 30.12 1.00
CA ARG A 105 17.10 31.04 1.61
C ARG A 105 18.20 31.42 0.62
N LEU A 106 18.65 30.48 -0.22
CA LEU A 106 19.70 30.72 -1.21
C LEU A 106 19.18 31.41 -2.48
N CYS A 107 17.96 31.09 -2.91
CA CYS A 107 17.31 31.67 -4.08
C CYS A 107 15.87 32.09 -3.74
N PRO A 108 15.68 33.29 -3.16
CA PRO A 108 14.36 33.76 -2.78
C PRO A 108 13.51 34.08 -4.02
N ASN A 109 12.20 33.92 -3.90
CA ASN A 109 11.19 34.18 -4.94
C ASN A 109 11.24 33.25 -6.16
N ASP A 110 11.97 32.14 -6.10
CA ASP A 110 11.86 31.09 -7.11
C ASP A 110 10.47 30.45 -7.04
N LEU A 111 9.71 30.53 -8.13
CA LEU A 111 8.32 30.07 -8.20
C LEU A 111 8.21 28.57 -7.92
N TYR A 112 9.15 27.76 -8.40
CA TYR A 112 9.15 26.31 -8.19
C TYR A 112 9.38 25.98 -6.72
N ILE A 113 10.36 26.62 -6.08
CA ILE A 113 10.67 26.38 -4.67
C ILE A 113 9.49 26.81 -3.78
N MET A 114 8.86 27.95 -4.06
CA MET A 114 7.69 28.41 -3.30
C MET A 114 6.48 27.47 -3.45
N GLU A 115 6.23 26.97 -4.67
CA GLU A 115 5.18 25.97 -4.90
C GLU A 115 5.45 24.70 -4.08
N LYS A 116 6.71 24.21 -4.08
CA LYS A 116 7.12 23.03 -3.32
C LYS A 116 7.07 23.21 -1.82
N LEU A 117 7.44 24.38 -1.30
CA LEU A 117 7.28 24.71 0.12
C LEU A 117 5.81 24.63 0.56
N LYS A 118 4.91 25.19 -0.24
CA LYS A 118 3.47 25.12 0.02
C LYS A 118 2.97 23.69 -0.04
N GLU A 119 3.38 22.93 -1.05
CA GLU A 119 3.04 21.50 -1.20
C GLU A 119 3.48 20.69 0.03
N CYS A 120 4.73 20.84 0.46
CA CYS A 120 5.26 20.14 1.63
C CYS A 120 4.52 20.54 2.92
N ALA A 121 4.28 21.82 3.15
CA ALA A 121 3.58 22.30 4.33
C ALA A 121 2.16 21.74 4.42
N THR A 122 1.40 21.79 3.31
CA THR A 122 0.04 21.24 3.25
C THR A 122 0.03 19.73 3.49
N LYS A 123 0.96 18.98 2.88
CA LYS A 123 1.07 17.53 3.08
C LYS A 123 1.43 17.17 4.52
N LEU A 124 2.32 17.95 5.14
CA LEU A 124 2.72 17.75 6.53
C LEU A 124 1.57 18.03 7.51
N GLU A 125 0.85 19.14 7.31
CA GLU A 125 -0.31 19.51 8.12
C GLU A 125 -1.41 18.45 8.02
N PHE A 126 -1.69 17.98 6.80
CA PHE A 126 -2.62 16.88 6.56
C PHE A 126 -2.18 15.60 7.27
N ALA A 127 -0.91 15.22 7.17
CA ALA A 127 -0.38 14.04 7.85
C ALA A 127 -0.50 14.15 9.38
N LYS A 128 -0.18 15.32 9.96
CA LYS A 128 -0.29 15.58 11.41
C LYS A 128 -1.73 15.55 11.90
N ASN A 129 -2.66 16.10 11.13
CA ASN A 129 -4.09 16.13 11.50
C ASN A 129 -4.78 14.76 11.44
N ILE A 130 -4.17 13.77 10.79
CA ILE A 130 -4.69 12.39 10.66
C ILE A 130 -3.93 11.41 11.58
N ALA A 131 -2.78 11.81 12.12
CA ALA A 131 -1.96 10.99 13.00
C ALA A 131 -2.59 10.84 14.39
N VAL A 132 -3.65 10.04 14.48
CA VAL A 132 -4.10 9.45 15.74
C VAL A 132 -3.15 8.30 16.06
N PRO A 133 -2.57 8.22 17.28
CA PRO A 133 -1.78 7.06 17.69
C PRO A 133 -2.58 5.78 17.45
N GLU A 134 -1.98 4.80 16.77
CA GLU A 134 -2.71 3.60 16.32
C GLU A 134 -3.36 2.84 17.49
N SER A 135 -2.78 2.94 18.70
CA SER A 135 -3.32 2.40 19.95
C SER A 135 -4.62 3.05 20.44
N LEU A 136 -5.01 4.21 19.90
CA LEU A 136 -6.24 4.95 20.25
C LEU A 136 -7.31 4.88 19.15
N LYS A 137 -7.00 4.31 17.97
CA LYS A 137 -8.01 4.13 16.93
C LYS A 137 -8.89 2.94 17.29
N GLN A 138 -10.18 3.20 17.46
CA GLN A 138 -11.15 2.12 17.49
C GLN A 138 -11.17 1.45 16.10
N SER A 139 -11.08 0.12 16.08
CA SER A 139 -11.09 -0.67 14.84
C SER A 139 -12.35 -0.36 14.04
N VAL A 140 -12.20 -0.04 12.76
CA VAL A 140 -13.33 0.24 11.88
C VAL A 140 -14.18 -1.02 11.73
N ALA A 141 -13.54 -2.19 11.76
CA ALA A 141 -14.21 -3.49 11.75
C ALA A 141 -15.22 -3.66 12.90
N ASP A 142 -14.99 -3.05 14.06
CA ASP A 142 -15.86 -3.23 15.24
C ASP A 142 -17.19 -2.45 15.09
N SER A 143 -17.27 -1.54 14.12
CA SER A 143 -18.46 -0.73 13.83
C SER A 143 -19.30 -1.25 12.65
N ILE A 144 -18.84 -2.32 11.98
CA ILE A 144 -19.46 -2.83 10.74
C ILE A 144 -20.30 -4.08 11.02
N GLU A 145 -21.62 -3.96 10.86
CA GLU A 145 -22.57 -5.08 10.91
C GLU A 145 -23.04 -5.47 9.50
N TYR A 146 -22.22 -6.24 8.77
CA TYR A 146 -22.48 -6.54 7.35
C TYR A 146 -23.78 -7.33 7.09
N GLN A 147 -24.28 -8.08 8.09
CA GLN A 147 -25.54 -8.85 7.99
C GLN A 147 -26.77 -7.95 7.81
N SER A 148 -26.70 -6.69 8.26
CA SER A 148 -27.78 -5.71 8.12
C SER A 148 -27.84 -5.06 6.72
N ILE A 149 -26.77 -5.19 5.93
CA ILE A 149 -26.66 -4.54 4.61
C ILE A 149 -27.52 -5.30 3.60
N GLY A 150 -28.49 -4.61 2.97
CA GLY A 150 -29.38 -5.16 1.94
C GLY A 150 -30.59 -5.92 2.47
N SER A 151 -30.72 -6.10 3.78
CA SER A 151 -31.92 -6.62 4.41
C SER A 151 -32.96 -5.51 4.49
N SER A 152 -33.91 -5.44 3.55
CA SER A 152 -35.10 -4.61 3.70
C SER A 152 -36.04 -5.23 4.73
N SER A 153 -35.65 -5.18 6.01
CA SER A 153 -36.60 -5.42 7.08
C SER A 153 -37.12 -4.05 7.52
N GLY A 154 -38.37 -3.78 7.17
CA GLY A 154 -39.14 -2.70 7.76
C GLY A 154 -39.35 -2.97 9.24
N TYR A 155 -38.30 -2.81 10.05
CA TYR A 155 -38.44 -2.66 11.48
C TYR A 155 -38.43 -1.17 11.79
N SER A 156 -39.61 -0.64 12.08
CA SER A 156 -39.68 0.62 12.82
C SER A 156 -38.84 0.46 14.07
N PHE A 157 -37.80 1.27 14.22
CA PHE A 157 -37.16 1.46 15.51
C PHE A 157 -38.15 2.22 16.41
N ALA A 158 -39.18 1.52 16.88
CA ALA A 158 -39.91 1.93 18.05
C ALA A 158 -38.93 1.76 19.21
N SER A 159 -38.33 2.88 19.59
CA SER A 159 -37.36 3.01 20.66
C SER A 159 -37.84 2.32 21.95
N THR A 160 -37.43 1.07 22.17
CA THR A 160 -37.67 0.33 23.41
C THR A 160 -36.87 0.88 24.59
N LYS A 161 -35.99 1.87 24.39
CA LYS A 161 -35.32 2.60 25.48
C LYS A 161 -36.04 3.87 25.92
N VAL A 162 -37.03 4.36 25.17
CA VAL A 162 -37.83 5.54 25.56
C VAL A 162 -39.09 5.12 26.34
N THR A 163 -39.61 3.91 26.12
CA THR A 163 -40.79 3.40 26.86
C THR A 163 -40.46 2.95 28.29
N ASP A 164 -39.27 2.41 28.54
CA ASP A 164 -38.88 1.97 29.89
C ASP A 164 -38.58 3.16 30.81
N LEU A 165 -38.03 4.24 30.25
CA LEU A 165 -37.79 5.49 31.00
C LEU A 165 -39.09 6.24 31.28
N ALA A 166 -40.04 6.25 30.33
CA ALA A 166 -41.36 6.86 30.53
C ALA A 166 -42.21 6.09 31.56
N SER A 167 -42.09 4.76 31.62
CA SER A 167 -42.78 3.92 32.60
C SER A 167 -42.22 4.09 34.01
N ALA A 168 -40.90 4.23 34.15
CA ALA A 168 -40.25 4.50 35.44
C ALA A 168 -40.60 5.90 36.00
N VAL A 169 -40.68 6.92 35.13
CA VAL A 169 -41.07 8.29 35.52
C VAL A 169 -42.56 8.36 35.89
N GLY A 170 -43.44 7.62 35.19
CA GLY A 170 -44.87 7.55 35.50
C GLY A 170 -45.17 6.89 36.85
N ILE A 171 -44.44 5.83 37.21
CA ILE A 171 -44.58 5.15 38.51
C ILE A 171 -44.06 6.03 39.67
N ALA A 172 -42.96 6.76 39.47
CA ALA A 172 -42.42 7.68 40.48
C ALA A 172 -43.38 8.86 40.77
N LEU A 173 -44.08 9.37 39.76
CA LEU A 173 -45.09 10.42 39.90
C LEU A 173 -46.36 9.94 40.63
N LEU A 174 -46.83 8.71 40.36
CA LEU A 174 -48.01 8.14 41.03
C LEU A 174 -47.76 7.83 42.51
N VAL A 175 -46.56 7.32 42.85
CA VAL A 175 -46.16 7.09 44.25
C VAL A 175 -46.03 8.43 45.00
N TYR A 176 -45.52 9.48 44.37
CA TYR A 176 -45.38 10.80 44.99
C TYR A 176 -46.73 11.52 45.20
N MET A 177 -47.68 11.39 44.25
CA MET A 177 -49.03 11.95 44.37
C MET A 177 -49.88 11.32 45.49
N SER A 178 -49.44 10.19 46.05
CA SER A 178 -50.07 9.54 47.21
C SER A 178 -49.51 10.00 48.56
N SER A 179 -48.40 10.75 48.59
CA SER A 179 -47.82 11.24 49.85
C SER A 179 -48.10 12.73 50.04
N ARG A 180 -49.07 13.04 50.90
CA ARG A 180 -49.33 14.40 51.38
C ARG A 180 -48.25 14.80 52.39
N SER A 181 -47.34 15.69 52.02
CA SER A 181 -46.88 16.71 52.96
C SER A 181 -46.44 17.98 52.23
N THR A 182 -47.15 19.05 52.52
CA THR A 182 -46.91 20.42 52.06
C THR A 182 -45.68 20.96 52.76
N THR A 183 -44.55 21.09 52.06
CA THR A 183 -43.54 22.15 52.21
C THR A 183 -42.31 21.83 51.37
N ARG A 184 -42.24 22.34 50.13
CA ARG A 184 -41.02 22.65 49.34
C ARG A 184 -41.38 22.93 47.87
N LEU A 185 -42.27 23.89 47.62
CA LEU A 185 -42.69 24.27 46.26
C LEU A 185 -41.67 25.20 45.56
N GLY A 186 -40.79 25.89 46.32
CA GLY A 186 -39.90 26.93 45.76
C GLY A 186 -38.60 26.42 45.11
N LEU A 187 -38.09 25.24 45.47
CA LEU A 187 -36.78 24.75 45.00
C LEU A 187 -36.87 23.85 43.75
N LEU A 188 -38.07 23.35 43.41
CA LEU A 188 -38.32 22.50 42.24
C LEU A 188 -38.66 23.32 40.98
N LEU A 189 -39.21 24.53 41.14
CA LEU A 189 -39.49 25.43 40.04
C LEU A 189 -38.20 25.96 39.39
N SER A 190 -37.13 26.18 40.15
CA SER A 190 -35.84 26.64 39.61
C SER A 190 -35.09 25.55 38.81
N THR A 191 -35.19 24.29 39.22
CA THR A 191 -34.54 23.16 38.53
C THR A 191 -35.30 22.71 37.27
N ALA A 192 -36.63 22.80 37.27
CA ALA A 192 -37.45 22.56 36.09
C ALA A 192 -37.30 23.66 35.02
N LEU A 193 -37.19 24.93 35.42
CA LEU A 193 -36.92 26.04 34.50
C LEU A 193 -35.51 25.98 33.91
N ALA A 194 -34.50 25.58 34.69
CA ALA A 194 -33.12 25.43 34.21
C ALA A 194 -32.99 24.28 33.19
N THR A 195 -33.68 23.15 33.40
CA THR A 195 -33.67 22.02 32.47
C THR A 195 -34.43 22.33 31.17
N LEU A 196 -35.52 23.10 31.23
CA LEU A 196 -36.23 23.59 30.05
C LEU A 196 -35.38 24.60 29.24
N PHE A 197 -34.62 25.46 29.93
CA PHE A 197 -33.71 26.41 29.28
C PHE A 197 -32.54 25.72 28.57
N VAL A 198 -31.97 24.67 29.16
CA VAL A 198 -30.89 23.89 28.53
C VAL A 198 -31.40 23.11 27.32
N ALA A 199 -32.62 22.55 27.38
CA ALA A 199 -33.24 21.86 26.25
C ALA A 199 -33.60 22.83 25.09
N LEU A 200 -34.09 24.03 25.40
CA LEU A 200 -34.36 25.08 24.40
C LEU A 200 -33.06 25.64 23.81
N TRP A 201 -31.99 25.77 24.60
CA TRP A 201 -30.69 26.24 24.11
C TRP A 201 -30.01 25.22 23.19
N LEU A 202 -30.07 23.92 23.52
CA LEU A 202 -29.61 22.83 22.66
C LEU A 202 -30.48 22.68 21.39
N GLY A 203 -31.79 22.90 21.48
CA GLY A 203 -32.69 22.93 20.32
C GLY A 203 -32.43 24.11 19.36
N CYS A 204 -32.10 25.29 19.89
CA CYS A 204 -31.78 26.48 19.09
C CYS A 204 -30.40 26.41 18.41
N LEU A 205 -29.43 25.68 18.98
CA LEU A 205 -28.14 25.39 18.34
C LEU A 205 -28.31 24.49 17.09
N ASN A 206 -29.31 23.60 17.08
CA ASN A 206 -29.65 22.80 15.89
C ASN A 206 -30.42 23.58 14.82
N HIS A 207 -31.13 24.66 15.18
CA HIS A 207 -31.94 25.44 14.24
C HIS A 207 -31.21 26.65 13.62
N SER A 208 -30.08 27.08 14.18
CA SER A 208 -29.28 28.21 13.69
C SER A 208 -28.15 27.83 12.73
N PHE A 209 -27.92 26.54 12.47
CA PHE A 209 -26.99 26.06 11.44
C PHE A 209 -27.68 25.65 10.12
N LEU A 210 -29.00 25.81 10.04
CA LEU A 210 -29.83 25.50 8.88
C LEU A 210 -30.65 26.74 8.44
N SER A 211 -29.96 27.84 8.13
CA SER A 211 -30.52 28.89 7.28
C SER A 211 -29.41 29.77 6.70
N LYS A 212 -29.43 29.92 5.37
CA LYS A 212 -28.59 30.78 4.51
C LYS A 212 -27.18 30.29 4.15
N ARG A 213 -27.14 29.48 3.10
CA ARG A 213 -26.26 29.76 1.95
C ARG A 213 -27.03 29.50 0.66
N GLU A 214 -27.64 30.56 0.14
CA GLU A 214 -27.98 30.64 -1.29
C GLU A 214 -26.67 30.59 -2.08
N THR A 215 -26.56 29.60 -2.97
CA THR A 215 -25.56 29.62 -4.03
C THR A 215 -26.28 29.39 -5.35
N VAL A 216 -26.06 30.33 -6.26
CA VAL A 216 -26.50 30.38 -7.64
C VAL A 216 -26.21 29.04 -8.35
N GLY A 217 -27.20 28.57 -9.11
CA GLY A 217 -27.20 27.24 -9.70
C GLY A 217 -26.10 26.98 -10.73
N THR A 218 -25.55 25.78 -10.67
CA THR A 218 -25.28 24.93 -11.85
C THR A 218 -25.61 23.49 -11.43
N GLY A 219 -26.48 22.83 -12.20
CA GLY A 219 -27.16 21.60 -11.79
C GLY A 219 -26.25 20.38 -11.73
N TYR A 220 -26.38 19.61 -10.66
CA TYR A 220 -26.21 18.16 -10.62
C TYR A 220 -27.06 17.63 -9.46
N THR A 221 -28.33 17.32 -9.73
CA THR A 221 -29.15 16.51 -8.83
C THR A 221 -28.60 15.08 -8.85
N SER A 222 -27.89 14.69 -7.79
CA SER A 222 -27.64 13.29 -7.48
C SER A 222 -28.98 12.65 -7.09
N ILE A 223 -29.56 11.88 -8.00
CA ILE A 223 -30.62 10.94 -7.68
C ILE A 223 -29.91 9.79 -6.94
N VAL A 224 -29.89 9.85 -5.60
CA VAL A 224 -29.62 8.66 -4.79
C VAL A 224 -30.89 7.81 -4.84
N SER A 225 -30.95 6.94 -5.84
CA SER A 225 -31.90 5.84 -5.85
C SER A 225 -31.41 4.80 -4.83
N HIS A 226 -31.91 4.87 -3.59
CA HIS A 226 -31.95 3.70 -2.72
C HIS A 226 -32.95 2.70 -3.32
N VAL A 227 -32.49 1.95 -4.32
CA VAL A 227 -33.11 0.72 -4.77
C VAL A 227 -32.32 -0.39 -4.09
N GLY A 228 -32.96 -1.11 -3.18
CA GLY A 228 -32.40 -2.36 -2.65
C GLY A 228 -32.16 -3.30 -3.83
N MET A 229 -30.90 -3.45 -4.24
CA MET A 229 -30.52 -4.53 -5.13
C MET A 229 -30.64 -5.83 -4.37
N GLU A 230 -31.37 -6.78 -4.94
CA GLU A 230 -31.36 -8.17 -4.51
C GLU A 230 -29.91 -8.69 -4.41
N PRO A 231 -29.63 -9.63 -3.50
CA PRO A 231 -28.30 -10.21 -3.40
C PRO A 231 -27.93 -10.88 -4.74
N GLN A 232 -26.83 -10.43 -5.35
CA GLN A 232 -26.31 -10.96 -6.63
C GLN A 232 -25.93 -12.46 -6.55
N TYR A 233 -25.84 -13.01 -5.33
CA TYR A 233 -25.42 -14.37 -5.03
C TYR A 233 -26.49 -15.04 -4.17
N SER A 234 -26.81 -16.31 -4.47
CA SER A 234 -27.79 -17.09 -3.73
C SER A 234 -27.22 -17.63 -2.42
N ASP A 235 -28.06 -17.83 -1.41
CA ASP A 235 -27.67 -18.45 -0.13
C ASP A 235 -27.07 -19.85 -0.29
N ALA A 236 -27.42 -20.58 -1.36
CA ALA A 236 -26.83 -21.88 -1.71
C ALA A 236 -25.32 -21.83 -2.04
N MET A 237 -24.75 -20.63 -2.19
CA MET A 237 -23.31 -20.42 -2.41
C MET A 237 -22.52 -20.22 -1.11
N PHE A 238 -23.18 -20.41 0.04
CA PHE A 238 -22.57 -20.31 1.37
C PHE A 238 -22.91 -21.56 2.19
N GLU A 239 -21.94 -22.06 2.96
CA GLU A 239 -22.17 -23.07 3.99
C GLU A 239 -22.15 -22.38 5.35
N GLY A 240 -23.31 -21.88 5.78
CA GLY A 240 -23.38 -20.96 6.92
C GLY A 240 -22.67 -19.64 6.59
N ASP A 241 -21.65 -19.29 7.38
CA ASP A 241 -20.83 -18.10 7.13
C ASP A 241 -19.61 -18.38 6.23
N ILE A 242 -19.41 -19.62 5.79
CA ILE A 242 -18.23 -20.04 5.01
C ILE A 242 -18.50 -19.87 3.52
N LEU A 243 -17.54 -19.28 2.80
CA LEU A 243 -17.57 -19.13 1.35
C LEU A 243 -17.33 -20.48 0.68
N THR A 244 -18.18 -20.86 -0.28
CA THR A 244 -17.98 -22.07 -1.09
C THR A 244 -17.08 -21.82 -2.29
N LEU A 245 -16.54 -22.89 -2.89
CA LEU A 245 -15.80 -22.81 -4.16
C LEU A 245 -16.65 -22.23 -5.30
N ASP A 246 -17.96 -22.51 -5.31
CA ASP A 246 -18.87 -22.01 -6.33
C ASP A 246 -19.09 -20.50 -6.21
N PHE A 247 -19.15 -19.97 -4.98
CA PHE A 247 -19.13 -18.53 -4.74
C PHE A 247 -17.88 -17.88 -5.34
N VAL A 248 -16.70 -18.43 -5.02
CA VAL A 248 -15.42 -17.86 -5.46
C VAL A 248 -15.28 -17.92 -6.98
N LYS A 249 -15.65 -19.04 -7.60
CA LYS A 249 -15.66 -19.18 -9.07
C LYS A 249 -16.59 -18.18 -9.74
N LYS A 250 -17.82 -18.03 -9.23
CA LYS A 250 -18.76 -17.04 -9.75
C LYS A 250 -18.26 -15.61 -9.57
N MET A 251 -17.68 -15.29 -8.42
CA MET A 251 -17.10 -13.98 -8.15
C MET A 251 -15.97 -13.64 -9.13
N MET A 252 -15.05 -14.59 -9.37
CA MET A 252 -13.99 -14.42 -10.36
C MET A 252 -14.54 -14.23 -11.78
N ASP A 253 -15.59 -14.97 -12.15
CA ASP A 253 -16.26 -14.79 -13.45
C ASP A 253 -16.94 -13.42 -13.57
N ASP A 254 -17.62 -12.96 -12.52
CA ASP A 254 -18.23 -11.63 -12.48
C ASP A 254 -17.16 -10.53 -12.61
N PHE A 255 -16.02 -10.65 -11.92
CA PHE A 255 -14.87 -9.75 -12.06
C PHE A 255 -14.25 -9.78 -13.47
N LYS A 256 -14.14 -10.96 -14.09
CA LYS A 256 -13.67 -11.11 -15.48
C LYS A 256 -14.56 -10.34 -16.46
N HIS A 257 -15.85 -10.23 -16.15
CA HIS A 257 -16.85 -9.47 -16.91
C HIS A 257 -17.07 -8.04 -16.36
N LEU A 258 -16.13 -7.52 -15.56
CA LEU A 258 -16.13 -6.15 -15.03
C LEU A 258 -17.36 -5.81 -14.17
N LYS A 259 -18.03 -6.82 -13.60
CA LYS A 259 -19.07 -6.62 -12.60
C LYS A 259 -18.42 -6.38 -11.23
N ARG A 260 -19.15 -5.70 -10.36
CA ARG A 260 -18.71 -5.43 -8.99
C ARG A 260 -19.27 -6.48 -8.05
N LEU A 261 -18.53 -6.78 -6.99
CA LEU A 261 -19.05 -7.54 -5.86
C LEU A 261 -19.91 -6.61 -5.00
N HIS A 262 -21.07 -7.09 -4.56
CA HIS A 262 -21.92 -6.33 -3.64
C HIS A 262 -21.20 -6.11 -2.29
N GLU A 263 -21.33 -4.90 -1.73
CA GLU A 263 -20.55 -4.46 -0.56
C GLU A 263 -20.72 -5.37 0.67
N ARG A 264 -21.92 -5.92 0.90
CA ARG A 264 -22.16 -6.93 1.96
C ARG A 264 -21.14 -8.06 1.94
N TYR A 265 -20.91 -8.66 0.77
CA TYR A 265 -20.00 -9.79 0.64
C TYR A 265 -18.54 -9.34 0.70
N ALA A 266 -18.23 -8.16 0.16
CA ALA A 266 -16.90 -7.57 0.33
C ALA A 266 -16.57 -7.35 1.81
N TYR A 267 -17.49 -6.82 2.62
CA TYR A 267 -17.30 -6.68 4.06
C TYR A 267 -17.13 -8.03 4.74
N GLN A 268 -17.98 -9.02 4.44
CA GLN A 268 -17.87 -10.37 4.99
C GLN A 268 -16.47 -10.96 4.74
N ILE A 269 -16.00 -10.93 3.49
CA ILE A 269 -14.69 -11.45 3.08
C ILE A 269 -13.56 -10.75 3.84
N VAL A 270 -13.56 -9.41 3.86
CA VAL A 270 -12.48 -8.62 4.46
C VAL A 270 -12.47 -8.76 5.99
N LEU A 271 -13.63 -8.77 6.65
CA LEU A 271 -13.75 -8.94 8.10
C LEU A 271 -13.34 -10.36 8.55
N GLN A 272 -13.76 -11.40 7.84
CA GLN A 272 -13.33 -12.77 8.12
C GLN A 272 -11.82 -12.93 7.91
N THR A 273 -11.28 -12.36 6.83
CA THR A 273 -9.83 -12.36 6.57
C THR A 273 -9.07 -11.68 7.69
N ARG A 274 -9.55 -10.52 8.18
CA ARG A 274 -8.96 -9.82 9.33
C ARG A 274 -8.81 -10.74 10.53
N MET A 275 -9.89 -11.44 10.91
CA MET A 275 -9.89 -12.34 12.06
C MET A 275 -8.85 -13.46 11.90
N MET A 276 -8.79 -14.07 10.71
CA MET A 276 -7.83 -15.12 10.40
C MET A 276 -6.39 -14.60 10.47
N LEU A 277 -6.08 -13.49 9.80
CA LEU A 277 -4.72 -12.94 9.73
C LEU A 277 -4.23 -12.44 11.10
N LYS A 278 -5.10 -11.80 11.89
CA LYS A 278 -4.76 -11.30 13.23
C LYS A 278 -4.35 -12.42 14.20
N SER A 279 -4.86 -13.64 14.00
CA SER A 279 -4.50 -14.82 14.79
C SER A 279 -3.15 -15.44 14.45
N LEU A 280 -2.56 -15.08 13.30
CA LEU A 280 -1.29 -15.67 12.84
C LEU A 280 -0.08 -14.97 13.51
N PRO A 281 1.05 -15.68 13.66
CA PRO A 281 2.32 -15.05 14.01
C PRO A 281 2.85 -14.16 12.87
N SER A 282 3.83 -13.31 13.18
CA SER A 282 4.48 -12.45 12.17
C SER A 282 5.37 -13.23 11.20
N LEU A 283 5.85 -14.41 11.62
CA LEU A 283 6.49 -15.42 10.78
C LEU A 283 5.68 -16.71 10.86
N VAL A 284 5.18 -17.18 9.72
CA VAL A 284 4.33 -18.39 9.63
C VAL A 284 5.15 -19.56 9.11
N ASP A 285 5.17 -20.65 9.88
CA ASP A 285 5.75 -21.92 9.45
C ASP A 285 4.72 -22.70 8.61
N ILE A 286 5.12 -23.17 7.44
CA ILE A 286 4.30 -23.96 6.51
C ILE A 286 4.92 -25.35 6.39
N GLU A 287 4.16 -26.38 6.76
CA GLU A 287 4.58 -27.77 6.62
C GLU A 287 3.92 -28.41 5.39
N ILE A 288 4.74 -28.87 4.45
CA ILE A 288 4.35 -29.55 3.23
C ILE A 288 4.65 -31.05 3.39
N PRO A 289 3.62 -31.92 3.46
CA PRO A 289 3.81 -33.36 3.59
C PRO A 289 4.57 -33.97 2.42
N HIS A 290 5.24 -35.10 2.65
CA HIS A 290 5.95 -35.84 1.61
C HIS A 290 5.03 -36.15 0.41
N GLY A 291 5.50 -35.86 -0.81
CA GLY A 291 4.74 -36.06 -2.04
C GLY A 291 3.70 -34.97 -2.34
N LYS A 292 3.57 -33.95 -1.49
CA LYS A 292 2.79 -32.74 -1.75
C LYS A 292 3.69 -31.58 -2.18
N HIS A 293 3.07 -30.48 -2.61
CA HIS A 293 3.77 -29.29 -3.08
C HIS A 293 3.11 -28.01 -2.59
N ILE A 294 3.80 -26.90 -2.77
CA ILE A 294 3.27 -25.54 -2.64
C ILE A 294 3.79 -24.68 -3.79
N THR A 295 2.96 -23.73 -4.24
CA THR A 295 3.36 -22.72 -5.23
C THR A 295 3.63 -21.37 -4.56
N VAL A 296 4.78 -20.76 -4.83
CA VAL A 296 5.12 -19.39 -4.42
C VAL A 296 5.01 -18.44 -5.60
N CYS A 297 4.13 -17.46 -5.48
CA CYS A 297 3.98 -16.33 -6.41
C CYS A 297 4.61 -15.08 -5.80
N GLY A 298 5.22 -14.24 -6.64
CA GLY A 298 5.64 -12.90 -6.27
C GLY A 298 4.53 -11.86 -6.48
N ASP A 299 4.95 -10.64 -6.77
CA ASP A 299 4.08 -9.48 -6.95
C ASP A 299 3.06 -9.71 -8.07
N VAL A 300 1.82 -9.25 -7.87
CA VAL A 300 0.73 -9.33 -8.87
C VAL A 300 0.21 -7.94 -9.25
N HIS A 301 0.31 -6.95 -8.35
CA HIS A 301 0.06 -5.54 -8.61
C HIS A 301 -1.23 -5.24 -9.40
N GLY A 302 -2.36 -5.75 -8.93
CA GLY A 302 -3.67 -5.50 -9.54
C GLY A 302 -3.82 -6.00 -10.97
N GLN A 303 -3.01 -6.97 -11.41
CA GLN A 303 -3.11 -7.62 -12.70
C GLN A 303 -4.06 -8.84 -12.64
N PHE A 304 -5.34 -8.59 -12.37
CA PHE A 304 -6.36 -9.62 -12.14
C PHE A 304 -6.43 -10.69 -13.24
N PHE A 305 -6.36 -10.32 -14.51
CA PHE A 305 -6.41 -11.29 -15.61
C PHE A 305 -5.18 -12.20 -15.66
N ASP A 306 -4.02 -11.69 -15.26
CA ASP A 306 -2.80 -12.48 -15.17
C ASP A 306 -2.85 -13.40 -13.93
N LEU A 307 -3.50 -12.98 -12.83
CA LEU A 307 -3.82 -13.86 -11.70
C LEU A 307 -4.72 -15.04 -12.13
N LEU A 308 -5.77 -14.77 -12.92
CA LEU A 308 -6.60 -15.86 -13.47
C LEU A 308 -5.79 -16.79 -14.37
N ASN A 309 -4.87 -16.25 -15.16
CA ASN A 309 -3.97 -17.06 -15.99
C ASN A 309 -3.04 -17.95 -15.16
N ILE A 310 -2.54 -17.47 -14.01
CA ILE A 310 -1.78 -18.31 -13.06
C ILE A 310 -2.65 -19.51 -12.63
N PHE A 311 -3.91 -19.27 -12.25
CA PHE A 311 -4.82 -20.35 -11.85
C PHE A 311 -5.19 -21.30 -12.98
N GLU A 312 -5.26 -20.81 -14.22
CA GLU A 312 -5.51 -21.65 -15.39
C GLU A 312 -4.31 -22.54 -15.73
N LEU A 313 -3.09 -22.01 -15.57
CA LEU A 313 -1.84 -22.75 -15.82
C LEU A 313 -1.46 -23.72 -14.69
N ASN A 314 -1.80 -23.38 -13.44
CA ASN A 314 -1.31 -24.07 -12.25
C ASN A 314 -2.41 -24.66 -11.36
N GLY A 315 -3.67 -24.58 -11.80
CA GLY A 315 -4.83 -25.02 -11.04
C GLY A 315 -5.26 -24.03 -9.96
N LEU A 316 -6.53 -24.06 -9.58
CA LEU A 316 -7.04 -23.22 -8.50
C LEU A 316 -6.42 -23.58 -7.15
N PRO A 317 -6.32 -22.62 -6.21
CA PRO A 317 -5.93 -22.92 -4.84
C PRO A 317 -6.90 -23.89 -4.17
N SER A 318 -6.33 -24.91 -3.55
CA SER A 318 -7.04 -25.92 -2.76
C SER A 318 -6.10 -26.49 -1.70
N GLU A 319 -6.60 -27.32 -0.79
CA GLU A 319 -5.76 -28.02 0.19
C GLU A 319 -4.65 -28.86 -0.50
N ASP A 320 -4.95 -29.48 -1.64
CA ASP A 320 -3.98 -30.24 -2.45
C ASP A 320 -3.12 -29.37 -3.40
N ASN A 321 -3.40 -28.07 -3.48
CA ASN A 321 -2.68 -27.14 -4.37
C ASN A 321 -2.52 -25.78 -3.67
N PRO A 322 -1.75 -25.72 -2.58
CA PRO A 322 -1.61 -24.49 -1.80
C PRO A 322 -0.73 -23.47 -2.52
N TYR A 323 -1.03 -22.19 -2.27
CA TYR A 323 -0.30 -21.05 -2.80
C TYR A 323 0.19 -20.14 -1.67
N LEU A 324 1.39 -19.58 -1.83
CA LEU A 324 1.89 -18.44 -1.07
C LEU A 324 2.06 -17.27 -2.04
N PHE A 325 1.29 -16.20 -1.84
CA PHE A 325 1.50 -14.94 -2.56
C PHE A 325 2.34 -14.01 -1.70
N ASN A 326 3.53 -13.66 -2.18
CA ASN A 326 4.57 -13.02 -1.41
C ASN A 326 4.55 -11.48 -1.55
N GLY A 327 3.44 -10.87 -1.12
CA GLY A 327 3.22 -9.43 -1.08
C GLY A 327 2.91 -8.77 -2.42
N ASP A 328 2.60 -7.48 -2.38
CA ASP A 328 2.37 -6.60 -3.51
C ASP A 328 1.25 -7.11 -4.44
N PHE A 329 0.09 -7.33 -3.84
CA PHE A 329 -1.13 -7.74 -4.53
C PHE A 329 -1.78 -6.56 -5.24
N VAL A 330 -1.66 -5.36 -4.66
CA VAL A 330 -2.38 -4.15 -5.05
C VAL A 330 -1.46 -3.09 -5.66
N ASP A 331 -2.03 -1.93 -5.96
CA ASP A 331 -1.39 -0.79 -6.63
C ASP A 331 -0.90 -1.06 -8.06
N ARG A 332 -0.61 0.03 -8.80
CA ARG A 332 -0.07 0.08 -10.17
C ARG A 332 -1.03 -0.44 -11.25
N GLY A 333 -1.52 -1.67 -11.10
CA GLY A 333 -2.63 -2.21 -11.88
C GLY A 333 -3.93 -1.43 -11.63
N SER A 334 -4.99 -1.80 -12.34
CA SER A 334 -6.30 -1.14 -12.21
C SER A 334 -7.43 -2.12 -11.89
N PHE A 335 -7.03 -3.31 -11.43
CA PHE A 335 -7.90 -4.37 -10.96
C PHE A 335 -7.42 -4.88 -9.59
N SER A 336 -6.90 -3.98 -8.76
CA SER A 336 -6.38 -4.30 -7.43
C SER A 336 -7.49 -4.77 -6.48
N VAL A 337 -8.70 -4.19 -6.57
CA VAL A 337 -9.86 -4.61 -5.77
C VAL A 337 -10.26 -6.05 -6.12
N GLU A 338 -10.28 -6.40 -7.41
CA GLU A 338 -10.62 -7.75 -7.86
C GLU A 338 -9.54 -8.77 -7.45
N VAL A 339 -8.25 -8.41 -7.54
CA VAL A 339 -7.15 -9.26 -7.04
C VAL A 339 -7.29 -9.52 -5.54
N ILE A 340 -7.38 -8.47 -4.71
CA ILE A 340 -7.32 -8.64 -3.26
C ILE A 340 -8.56 -9.37 -2.72
N LEU A 341 -9.75 -9.07 -3.25
CA LEU A 341 -10.98 -9.77 -2.86
C LEU A 341 -10.96 -11.23 -3.29
N THR A 342 -10.35 -11.56 -4.44
CA THR A 342 -10.18 -12.96 -4.87
C THR A 342 -9.25 -13.72 -3.93
N LEU A 343 -8.09 -13.16 -3.59
CA LEU A 343 -7.13 -13.78 -2.66
C LEU A 343 -7.73 -13.97 -1.26
N PHE A 344 -8.45 -12.96 -0.74
CA PHE A 344 -9.12 -13.04 0.55
C PHE A 344 -10.26 -14.05 0.54
N ALA A 345 -11.07 -14.11 -0.52
CA ALA A 345 -12.15 -15.10 -0.61
C ALA A 345 -11.60 -16.54 -0.64
N LEU A 346 -10.51 -16.79 -1.37
CA LEU A 346 -9.84 -18.09 -1.38
C LEU A 346 -9.27 -18.45 0.00
N LYS A 347 -8.70 -17.47 0.73
CA LYS A 347 -8.24 -17.65 2.12
C LYS A 347 -9.40 -18.02 3.05
N CYS A 348 -10.53 -17.31 2.94
CA CYS A 348 -11.72 -17.56 3.76
C CYS A 348 -12.37 -18.92 3.44
N MET A 349 -12.39 -19.32 2.17
CA MET A 349 -12.91 -20.61 1.72
C MET A 349 -12.07 -21.78 2.24
N CYS A 350 -10.74 -21.69 2.12
CA CYS A 350 -9.83 -22.74 2.58
C CYS A 350 -8.54 -22.10 3.14
N PRO A 351 -8.43 -21.92 4.47
CA PRO A 351 -7.29 -21.22 5.07
C PRO A 351 -5.92 -21.85 4.80
N SER A 352 -5.85 -23.16 4.54
CA SER A 352 -4.61 -23.87 4.16
C SER A 352 -4.28 -23.78 2.67
N ALA A 353 -5.23 -23.37 1.81
CA ALA A 353 -5.00 -23.26 0.37
C ALA A 353 -4.24 -21.99 -0.03
N VAL A 354 -4.33 -20.92 0.77
CA VAL A 354 -3.69 -19.63 0.44
C VAL A 354 -2.97 -19.05 1.66
N TYR A 355 -1.71 -18.69 1.47
CA TYR A 355 -0.88 -17.93 2.39
C TYR A 355 -0.57 -16.58 1.74
N LEU A 356 -0.54 -15.52 2.54
CA LEU A 356 -0.36 -14.14 2.08
C LEU A 356 0.71 -13.48 2.95
N SER A 357 1.84 -13.10 2.35
CA SER A 357 2.83 -12.21 3.00
C SER A 357 2.46 -10.76 2.76
N ARG A 358 2.81 -9.87 3.69
CA ARG A 358 2.75 -8.43 3.48
C ARG A 358 3.86 -8.00 2.51
N GLY A 359 3.54 -7.22 1.49
CA GLY A 359 4.50 -6.45 0.70
C GLY A 359 4.54 -4.99 1.11
N ASN A 360 5.43 -4.20 0.52
CA ASN A 360 5.51 -2.78 0.83
C ASN A 360 4.29 -2.00 0.30
N HIS A 361 3.62 -2.52 -0.75
CA HIS A 361 2.39 -1.96 -1.28
C HIS A 361 1.14 -2.30 -0.46
N GLU A 362 1.21 -3.15 0.56
CA GLU A 362 0.15 -3.30 1.56
C GLU A 362 0.37 -2.30 2.73
N SER A 363 0.49 -1.02 2.39
CA SER A 363 0.69 0.11 3.31
C SER A 363 -0.06 1.36 2.85
N LYS A 364 -0.55 2.17 3.80
CA LYS A 364 -1.28 3.42 3.52
C LYS A 364 -0.47 4.37 2.64
N SER A 365 0.83 4.48 2.91
CA SER A 365 1.72 5.39 2.18
C SER A 365 1.78 5.06 0.68
N MET A 366 1.84 3.77 0.32
CA MET A 366 1.89 3.33 -1.06
C MET A 366 0.51 3.41 -1.72
N ASN A 367 -0.54 2.95 -1.04
CA ASN A 367 -1.90 2.88 -1.60
C ASN A 367 -2.45 4.24 -2.02
N ARG A 368 -2.12 5.29 -1.25
CA ARG A 368 -2.50 6.67 -1.57
C ARG A 368 -1.90 7.17 -2.89
N VAL A 369 -0.68 6.74 -3.19
CA VAL A 369 0.11 7.27 -4.32
C VAL A 369 -0.05 6.40 -5.57
N TYR A 370 -0.16 5.08 -5.41
CA TYR A 370 -0.01 4.13 -6.51
C TYR A 370 -1.32 3.49 -6.98
N GLY A 371 -2.46 3.89 -6.42
CA GLY A 371 -3.77 3.77 -7.03
C GLY A 371 -4.80 2.96 -6.26
N PHE A 372 -4.39 2.11 -5.30
CA PHE A 372 -5.33 1.24 -4.59
C PHE A 372 -6.37 2.03 -3.79
N GLU A 373 -5.96 3.06 -3.04
CA GLU A 373 -6.90 3.92 -2.29
C GLU A 373 -7.96 4.53 -3.22
N SER A 374 -7.51 5.10 -4.34
CA SER A 374 -8.40 5.68 -5.37
C SER A 374 -9.31 4.64 -6.02
N GLU A 375 -8.82 3.41 -6.25
CA GLU A 375 -9.61 2.32 -6.81
C GLU A 375 -10.71 1.87 -5.84
N VAL A 376 -10.37 1.73 -4.56
CA VAL A 376 -11.32 1.38 -3.49
C VAL A 376 -12.41 2.44 -3.36
N HIS A 377 -12.08 3.74 -3.28
CA HIS A 377 -13.10 4.79 -3.28
C HIS A 377 -14.03 4.74 -4.50
N SER A 378 -13.50 4.38 -5.67
CA SER A 378 -14.28 4.37 -6.90
C SER A 378 -15.19 3.14 -7.05
N LYS A 379 -14.79 2.00 -6.48
CA LYS A 379 -15.49 0.71 -6.64
C LYS A 379 -16.33 0.34 -5.42
N LEU A 380 -15.90 0.78 -4.24
CA LEU A 380 -16.50 0.56 -2.92
C LEU A 380 -16.72 1.93 -2.25
N ASN A 381 -16.19 2.16 -1.05
CA ASN A 381 -16.38 3.40 -0.29
C ASN A 381 -15.20 3.71 0.66
N GLU A 382 -15.24 4.86 1.34
CA GLU A 382 -14.23 5.33 2.31
C GLU A 382 -13.96 4.32 3.42
N THR A 383 -15.01 3.70 3.98
CA THR A 383 -14.88 2.73 5.07
C THR A 383 -14.03 1.53 4.66
N PHE A 384 -14.10 1.11 3.40
CA PHE A 384 -13.22 0.05 2.89
C PHE A 384 -11.75 0.47 2.83
N VAL A 385 -11.42 1.74 2.62
CA VAL A 385 -10.02 2.20 2.62
C VAL A 385 -9.39 1.96 3.98
N GLU A 386 -10.06 2.42 5.04
CA GLU A 386 -9.57 2.22 6.41
C GLU A 386 -9.59 0.74 6.81
N LEU A 387 -10.63 -0.01 6.42
CA LEU A 387 -10.72 -1.44 6.70
C LEU A 387 -9.60 -2.22 6.01
N PHE A 388 -9.33 -2.00 4.73
CA PHE A 388 -8.23 -2.67 4.03
C PHE A 388 -6.88 -2.34 4.67
N ALA A 389 -6.64 -1.08 5.03
CA ALA A 389 -5.41 -0.71 5.70
C ALA A 389 -5.23 -1.43 7.06
N GLU A 390 -6.31 -1.57 7.86
CA GLU A 390 -6.29 -2.35 9.10
C GLU A 390 -5.98 -3.83 8.83
N VAL A 391 -6.60 -4.44 7.81
CA VAL A 391 -6.35 -5.84 7.44
C VAL A 391 -4.93 -6.04 6.92
N PHE A 392 -4.39 -5.09 6.15
CA PHE A 392 -3.00 -5.14 5.67
C PHE A 392 -1.99 -5.11 6.82
N CYS A 393 -2.28 -4.39 7.91
CA CYS A 393 -1.48 -4.46 9.14
C CYS A 393 -1.55 -5.82 9.85
N CYS A 394 -2.50 -6.69 9.51
CA CYS A 394 -2.58 -8.05 10.07
C CYS A 394 -1.79 -9.09 9.27
N LEU A 395 -1.37 -8.80 8.02
CA LEU A 395 -0.66 -9.74 7.15
C LEU A 395 0.69 -10.18 7.77
N PRO A 396 1.02 -11.47 7.82
CA PRO A 396 2.35 -11.96 8.19
C PRO A 396 3.47 -11.32 7.35
N LEU A 397 4.64 -11.17 7.94
CA LEU A 397 5.79 -10.50 7.30
C LEU A 397 6.68 -11.49 6.53
N ALA A 398 6.69 -12.76 6.93
CA ALA A 398 7.50 -13.80 6.30
C ALA A 398 6.91 -15.19 6.52
N HIS A 399 7.37 -16.15 5.73
CA HIS A 399 7.01 -17.55 5.84
C HIS A 399 8.26 -18.44 5.83
N VAL A 400 8.18 -19.61 6.46
CA VAL A 400 9.22 -20.64 6.38
C VAL A 400 8.59 -21.95 5.95
N ILE A 401 9.03 -22.52 4.83
CA ILE A 401 8.51 -23.78 4.30
C ILE A 401 9.42 -24.93 4.79
N ASN A 402 8.84 -25.89 5.53
CA ASN A 402 9.48 -27.08 6.12
C ASN A 402 10.77 -26.77 6.89
N GLY A 403 10.87 -25.60 7.51
CA GLY A 403 12.11 -25.16 8.18
C GLY A 403 13.31 -24.92 7.25
N LYS A 404 13.12 -24.90 5.92
CA LYS A 404 14.22 -24.86 4.93
C LYS A 404 14.22 -23.65 4.01
N ILE A 405 13.05 -23.19 3.57
CA ILE A 405 12.96 -22.07 2.63
C ILE A 405 12.35 -20.88 3.35
N PHE A 406 13.10 -19.80 3.48
CA PHE A 406 12.60 -18.53 4.03
C PHE A 406 12.05 -17.66 2.90
N VAL A 407 10.78 -17.28 3.01
CA VAL A 407 10.07 -16.48 2.00
C VAL A 407 9.70 -15.12 2.60
N VAL A 408 10.13 -14.04 1.95
CA VAL A 408 9.93 -12.65 2.38
C VAL A 408 9.72 -11.76 1.17
N HIS A 409 8.91 -10.69 1.25
CA HIS A 409 8.68 -9.83 0.10
C HIS A 409 9.96 -9.08 -0.36
N GLY A 410 10.51 -8.24 0.52
CA GLY A 410 11.71 -7.44 0.28
C GLY A 410 12.97 -8.28 0.42
N GLY A 411 13.59 -8.32 1.60
CA GLY A 411 14.85 -9.03 1.75
C GLY A 411 15.38 -9.10 3.17
N LEU A 412 16.71 -9.11 3.29
CA LEU A 412 17.42 -9.30 4.55
C LEU A 412 17.82 -7.98 5.21
N PHE A 413 18.55 -8.10 6.33
CA PHE A 413 18.65 -7.08 7.36
C PHE A 413 19.94 -6.29 7.33
N SER A 414 19.91 -5.09 7.90
CA SER A 414 21.08 -4.21 8.08
C SER A 414 22.09 -4.71 9.11
N VAL A 415 21.66 -5.62 9.98
CA VAL A 415 22.48 -6.22 11.04
C VAL A 415 22.58 -7.73 10.85
N ASP A 416 23.69 -8.31 11.28
CA ASP A 416 23.87 -9.77 11.35
C ASP A 416 23.28 -10.32 12.67
N GLY A 417 23.09 -11.63 12.76
CA GLY A 417 22.59 -12.29 13.98
C GLY A 417 21.07 -12.40 14.10
N VAL A 418 20.29 -11.82 13.17
CA VAL A 418 18.82 -11.89 13.18
C VAL A 418 18.34 -13.33 13.06
N LYS A 419 17.51 -13.76 14.00
CA LYS A 419 16.93 -15.11 14.06
C LYS A 419 15.48 -15.12 13.61
N LEU A 420 15.00 -16.30 13.23
CA LEU A 420 13.56 -16.51 12.96
C LEU A 420 12.66 -16.14 14.16
N SER A 421 13.17 -16.28 15.39
CA SER A 421 12.47 -15.84 16.61
C SER A 421 12.27 -14.34 16.66
N ASP A 422 13.24 -13.55 16.19
CA ASP A 422 13.15 -12.09 16.20
C ASP A 422 12.06 -11.62 15.23
N ILE A 423 12.00 -12.24 14.04
CA ILE A 423 10.95 -11.96 13.04
C ILE A 423 9.57 -12.36 13.58
N ARG A 424 9.46 -13.52 14.22
CA ARG A 424 8.21 -14.00 14.81
C ARG A 424 7.70 -13.08 15.94
N ALA A 425 8.60 -12.41 16.65
CA ALA A 425 8.31 -11.51 17.76
C ALA A 425 7.98 -10.06 17.33
N ILE A 426 8.11 -9.71 16.04
CA ILE A 426 7.75 -8.36 15.56
C ILE A 426 6.25 -8.11 15.80
N ASP A 427 5.93 -7.03 16.52
CA ASP A 427 4.57 -6.49 16.55
C ASP A 427 4.29 -5.78 15.22
N ARG A 428 3.58 -6.48 14.33
CA ARG A 428 3.35 -6.06 12.95
C ARG A 428 2.09 -5.22 12.75
N PHE A 429 1.28 -5.03 13.80
CA PHE A 429 -0.04 -4.39 13.72
C PHE A 429 0.06 -2.86 13.62
N CYS A 430 0.87 -2.39 12.67
CA CYS A 430 1.15 -0.98 12.42
C CYS A 430 1.52 -0.77 10.94
N GLU A 431 1.55 0.49 10.50
CA GLU A 431 2.21 0.83 9.25
C GLU A 431 3.71 0.55 9.35
N PRO A 432 4.39 0.12 8.26
CA PRO A 432 5.81 -0.15 8.30
C PRO A 432 6.59 1.09 8.81
N PRO A 433 7.47 0.93 9.82
CA PRO A 433 8.32 2.01 10.29
C PRO A 433 9.34 2.41 9.21
N GLU A 434 10.00 3.56 9.38
CA GLU A 434 11.03 4.01 8.43
C GLU A 434 12.31 3.17 8.47
N GLN A 435 12.55 2.44 9.56
CA GLN A 435 13.76 1.63 9.79
C GLN A 435 13.47 0.40 10.67
N GLY A 436 14.42 -0.52 10.75
CA GLY A 436 14.33 -1.74 11.57
C GLY A 436 13.79 -2.95 10.80
N LEU A 437 13.69 -4.09 11.49
CA LEU A 437 13.46 -5.40 10.86
C LEU A 437 12.21 -5.43 9.96
N MET A 438 11.08 -4.89 10.44
CA MET A 438 9.84 -4.84 9.64
C MET A 438 9.99 -4.04 8.36
N CYS A 439 10.71 -2.91 8.41
CA CYS A 439 10.99 -2.10 7.22
C CYS A 439 11.86 -2.89 6.22
N GLU A 440 12.94 -3.49 6.71
CA GLU A 440 13.92 -4.19 5.88
C GLU A 440 13.34 -5.46 5.22
N LEU A 441 12.49 -6.20 5.93
CA LEU A 441 11.73 -7.33 5.36
C LEU A 441 10.87 -6.91 4.16
N LEU A 442 10.38 -5.67 4.11
CA LEU A 442 9.49 -5.19 3.05
C LEU A 442 10.21 -4.43 1.94
N TRP A 443 11.42 -3.91 2.18
CA TRP A 443 12.05 -2.92 1.29
C TRP A 443 13.48 -3.23 0.84
N SER A 444 14.17 -4.17 1.47
CA SER A 444 15.57 -4.46 1.11
C SER A 444 15.67 -5.22 -0.22
N ASP A 445 16.76 -5.00 -0.94
CA ASP A 445 17.08 -5.67 -2.21
C ASP A 445 18.45 -6.37 -2.13
N PRO A 446 18.67 -7.49 -2.84
CA PRO A 446 19.99 -8.08 -2.99
C PRO A 446 20.92 -7.18 -3.81
N GLN A 447 22.24 -7.36 -3.65
CA GLN A 447 23.25 -6.79 -4.53
C GLN A 447 24.34 -7.81 -4.84
N PRO A 448 24.94 -7.77 -6.05
CA PRO A 448 26.02 -8.70 -6.39
C PRO A 448 27.31 -8.42 -5.61
N GLN A 449 27.53 -7.19 -5.14
CA GLN A 449 28.71 -6.84 -4.36
C GLN A 449 28.60 -7.35 -2.91
N HIS A 450 29.75 -7.72 -2.35
CA HIS A 450 29.86 -8.04 -0.93
C HIS A 450 29.52 -6.83 -0.05
N GLY A 451 29.00 -7.11 1.14
CA GLY A 451 28.67 -6.15 2.18
C GLY A 451 27.22 -5.69 2.12
N ARG A 452 26.99 -4.53 2.74
CA ARG A 452 25.70 -3.83 2.70
C ARG A 452 25.89 -2.48 2.04
N GLY A 453 24.91 -2.09 1.24
CA GLY A 453 24.88 -0.82 0.55
C GLY A 453 23.62 -0.04 0.88
N PRO A 454 23.61 1.28 0.67
CA PRO A 454 22.39 2.06 0.83
C PRO A 454 21.37 1.69 -0.27
N SER A 455 20.11 1.50 0.12
CA SER A 455 19.04 1.11 -0.81
C SER A 455 18.85 2.10 -1.96
N ARG A 456 18.58 1.57 -3.16
CA ARG A 456 18.22 2.38 -4.32
C ARG A 456 16.88 3.10 -4.14
N ARG A 457 16.05 2.59 -3.24
CA ARG A 457 14.70 3.07 -2.92
C ARG A 457 14.70 4.19 -1.87
N GLY A 458 15.84 4.38 -1.19
CA GLY A 458 15.99 5.32 -0.07
C GLY A 458 15.35 4.83 1.24
N VAL A 459 14.92 3.57 1.28
CA VAL A 459 14.36 2.85 2.43
C VAL A 459 14.77 1.38 2.32
N GLY A 460 15.02 0.72 3.45
CA GLY A 460 15.70 -0.58 3.48
C GLY A 460 17.19 -0.48 3.16
N LEU A 461 17.80 -1.57 2.69
CA LEU A 461 19.20 -1.63 2.29
C LEU A 461 19.43 -2.53 1.08
N LEU A 462 20.63 -2.43 0.51
CA LEU A 462 21.19 -3.46 -0.37
C LEU A 462 22.00 -4.46 0.47
N PHE A 463 21.89 -5.77 0.21
CA PHE A 463 22.66 -6.79 0.92
C PHE A 463 23.34 -7.80 -0.02
N GLY A 464 24.60 -8.12 0.24
CA GLY A 464 25.41 -9.04 -0.56
C GLY A 464 25.19 -10.52 -0.25
N GLY A 465 25.78 -11.38 -1.08
CA GLY A 465 25.64 -12.84 -0.97
C GLY A 465 26.12 -13.45 0.34
N GLU A 466 27.12 -12.86 1.00
CA GLU A 466 27.56 -13.31 2.32
C GLU A 466 26.52 -13.04 3.41
N VAL A 467 25.73 -11.97 3.31
CA VAL A 467 24.65 -11.68 4.26
C VAL A 467 23.59 -12.77 4.15
N THR A 468 23.22 -13.13 2.92
CA THR A 468 22.32 -14.25 2.65
C THR A 468 22.87 -15.55 3.20
N LYS A 469 24.13 -15.88 2.89
CA LYS A 469 24.75 -17.12 3.36
C LYS A 469 24.79 -17.20 4.89
N ARG A 470 25.23 -16.14 5.58
CA ARG A 470 25.26 -16.11 7.05
C ARG A 470 23.87 -16.28 7.65
N PHE A 471 22.88 -15.55 7.16
CA PHE A 471 21.50 -15.65 7.66
C PHE A 471 20.95 -17.09 7.51
N LEU A 472 21.19 -17.73 6.37
CA LEU A 472 20.76 -19.11 6.12
C LEU A 472 21.45 -20.10 7.06
N GLU A 473 22.78 -20.03 7.18
CA GLU A 473 23.58 -20.91 8.06
C GLU A 473 23.14 -20.76 9.52
N GLU A 474 22.98 -19.52 9.98
CA GLU A 474 22.63 -19.19 11.34
C GLU A 474 21.20 -19.59 11.76
N ASN A 475 20.32 -19.83 10.79
CA ASN A 475 18.94 -20.22 10.99
C ASN A 475 18.62 -21.63 10.46
N ASN A 476 19.64 -22.40 10.04
CA ASN A 476 19.51 -23.75 9.48
C ASN A 476 18.60 -23.86 8.24
N LEU A 477 18.60 -22.80 7.41
CA LEU A 477 17.85 -22.70 6.17
C LEU A 477 18.74 -22.99 4.95
N ASP A 478 18.09 -23.32 3.83
CA ASP A 478 18.78 -23.69 2.59
C ASP A 478 18.70 -22.58 1.51
N LEU A 479 17.59 -21.81 1.51
CA LEU A 479 17.23 -20.87 0.45
C LEU A 479 16.42 -19.68 0.97
N VAL A 480 16.68 -18.48 0.44
CA VAL A 480 15.79 -17.31 0.52
C VAL A 480 15.01 -17.15 -0.79
N VAL A 481 13.68 -17.04 -0.72
CA VAL A 481 12.84 -16.63 -1.85
C VAL A 481 12.25 -15.26 -1.56
N ARG A 482 12.34 -14.34 -2.53
CA ARG A 482 11.81 -12.98 -2.40
C ARG A 482 11.19 -12.46 -3.69
N SER A 483 10.56 -11.28 -3.66
CA SER A 483 9.82 -10.71 -4.81
C SER A 483 10.25 -9.29 -5.19
N HIS A 484 9.41 -8.24 -5.07
CA HIS A 484 9.71 -6.78 -5.00
C HIS A 484 10.49 -6.10 -6.15
N GLU A 485 11.22 -6.85 -6.97
CA GLU A 485 11.98 -6.40 -8.13
C GLU A 485 11.47 -7.10 -9.38
N VAL A 486 11.15 -6.30 -10.40
CA VAL A 486 10.81 -6.80 -11.73
C VAL A 486 12.05 -7.48 -12.31
N LYS A 487 11.89 -8.71 -12.80
CA LYS A 487 12.93 -9.45 -13.53
C LYS A 487 12.44 -9.80 -14.92
N ASP A 488 13.31 -9.72 -15.93
CA ASP A 488 12.94 -9.90 -17.34
C ASP A 488 12.28 -11.27 -17.61
N GLU A 489 12.85 -12.35 -17.05
CA GLU A 489 12.29 -13.71 -17.17
C GLU A 489 11.27 -14.04 -16.08
N GLY A 490 10.85 -13.05 -15.29
CA GLY A 490 9.94 -13.22 -14.15
C GLY A 490 10.63 -13.79 -12.91
N TYR A 491 11.90 -14.17 -12.99
CA TYR A 491 12.71 -14.58 -11.84
C TYR A 491 14.20 -14.27 -12.06
N GLU A 492 14.98 -14.31 -10.99
CA GLU A 492 16.44 -14.32 -11.05
C GLU A 492 17.00 -15.16 -9.89
N VAL A 493 18.05 -15.94 -10.18
CA VAL A 493 18.77 -16.72 -9.17
C VAL A 493 20.07 -15.98 -8.85
N GLU A 494 20.21 -15.55 -7.61
CA GLU A 494 21.26 -14.66 -7.14
C GLU A 494 22.03 -15.33 -5.98
N HIS A 495 23.15 -14.72 -5.58
CA HIS A 495 23.93 -15.13 -4.40
C HIS A 495 24.29 -16.63 -4.38
N ASP A 496 24.90 -17.11 -5.46
CA ASP A 496 25.33 -18.51 -5.63
C ASP A 496 24.20 -19.55 -5.44
N GLY A 497 22.98 -19.19 -5.87
CA GLY A 497 21.81 -20.06 -5.77
C GLY A 497 21.15 -20.07 -4.39
N LYS A 498 21.55 -19.15 -3.49
CA LYS A 498 21.00 -19.01 -2.14
C LYS A 498 19.87 -18.00 -2.04
N LEU A 499 19.65 -17.21 -3.09
CA LEU A 499 18.53 -16.28 -3.18
C LEU A 499 17.84 -16.44 -4.54
N ILE A 500 16.51 -16.47 -4.53
CA ILE A 500 15.70 -16.41 -5.75
C ILE A 500 14.74 -15.24 -5.64
N THR A 501 14.80 -14.33 -6.60
CA THR A 501 13.77 -13.32 -6.83
C THR A 501 12.71 -13.90 -7.75
N VAL A 502 11.42 -13.86 -7.38
CA VAL A 502 10.27 -14.26 -8.21
C VAL A 502 9.27 -13.12 -8.34
N PHE A 503 8.78 -12.89 -9.56
CA PHE A 503 7.89 -11.78 -9.88
C PHE A 503 6.75 -12.27 -10.78
N SER A 504 5.50 -12.10 -10.34
CA SER A 504 4.32 -12.74 -10.97
C SER A 504 3.44 -11.77 -11.77
N ALA A 505 3.92 -10.55 -12.05
CA ALA A 505 3.22 -9.56 -12.87
C ALA A 505 3.89 -9.44 -14.26
N PRO A 506 3.50 -10.26 -15.25
CA PRO A 506 4.07 -10.19 -16.60
C PRO A 506 3.67 -8.89 -17.30
N ASN A 507 4.53 -8.41 -18.20
CA ASN A 507 4.42 -7.13 -18.88
C ASN A 507 3.99 -6.02 -17.90
N TYR A 508 4.75 -5.88 -16.83
CA TYR A 508 4.43 -5.04 -15.70
C TYR A 508 4.06 -3.62 -16.15
N CYS A 509 3.00 -3.06 -15.58
CA CYS A 509 2.44 -1.75 -15.96
C CYS A 509 2.10 -1.58 -17.47
N ASN A 510 2.08 -2.66 -18.26
CA ASN A 510 2.05 -2.66 -19.74
C ASN A 510 3.21 -1.91 -20.40
N LEU A 511 4.38 -1.85 -19.74
CA LEU A 511 5.53 -1.08 -20.22
C LEU A 511 6.82 -1.91 -20.30
N PHE A 512 7.01 -2.88 -19.42
CA PHE A 512 8.30 -3.53 -19.23
C PHE A 512 8.53 -4.72 -20.17
N GLY A 513 7.47 -5.38 -20.64
CA GLY A 513 7.60 -6.56 -21.51
C GLY A 513 8.19 -7.81 -20.85
N ASN A 514 8.46 -7.77 -19.54
CA ASN A 514 8.94 -8.91 -18.75
C ASN A 514 7.95 -10.09 -18.75
N LYS A 515 8.45 -11.30 -18.52
CA LYS A 515 7.64 -12.45 -18.13
C LYS A 515 7.24 -12.38 -16.65
N GLY A 516 6.25 -13.18 -16.29
CA GLY A 516 5.95 -13.52 -14.91
C GLY A 516 6.48 -14.92 -14.61
N ALA A 517 6.72 -15.22 -13.34
CA ALA A 517 7.04 -16.58 -12.89
C ALA A 517 6.35 -16.91 -11.57
N PHE A 518 6.24 -18.21 -11.29
CA PHE A 518 5.94 -18.76 -9.98
C PHE A 518 6.86 -19.98 -9.73
N ILE A 519 7.08 -20.33 -8.46
CA ILE A 519 7.97 -21.44 -8.07
C ILE A 519 7.15 -22.53 -7.41
N ARG A 520 7.28 -23.78 -7.85
CA ARG A 520 6.75 -24.94 -7.13
C ARG A 520 7.85 -25.56 -6.28
N PHE A 521 7.49 -25.91 -5.05
CA PHE A 521 8.35 -26.68 -4.14
C PHE A 521 7.67 -27.99 -3.79
N HIS A 522 8.30 -29.12 -4.12
CA HIS A 522 7.80 -30.47 -3.84
C HIS A 522 8.56 -31.09 -2.67
N ALA A 523 7.85 -31.54 -1.65
CA ALA A 523 8.48 -32.23 -0.52
C ALA A 523 8.78 -33.70 -0.87
N PRO A 524 9.92 -34.26 -0.39
CA PRO A 524 10.81 -33.68 0.62
C PRO A 524 11.98 -32.86 0.05
N ASP A 525 12.22 -32.91 -1.26
CA ASP A 525 13.43 -32.35 -1.88
C ASP A 525 13.47 -30.82 -1.86
N LEU A 526 12.31 -30.17 -1.92
CA LEU A 526 12.12 -28.72 -1.90
C LEU A 526 13.02 -27.97 -2.91
N LYS A 527 13.34 -28.62 -4.03
CA LYS A 527 14.03 -27.96 -5.15
C LYS A 527 13.05 -26.99 -5.83
N PRO A 528 13.50 -25.77 -6.20
CA PRO A 528 12.67 -24.81 -6.90
C PRO A 528 12.39 -25.28 -8.33
N ASP A 529 11.14 -25.59 -8.65
CA ASP A 529 10.64 -25.78 -10.01
C ASP A 529 10.00 -24.47 -10.49
N ILE A 530 10.77 -23.69 -11.25
CA ILE A 530 10.37 -22.34 -11.67
C ILE A 530 9.64 -22.41 -13.01
N VAL A 531 8.41 -21.92 -13.04
CA VAL A 531 7.56 -21.85 -14.24
C VAL A 531 7.37 -20.40 -14.65
N THR A 532 7.69 -20.08 -15.90
CA THR A 532 7.50 -18.73 -16.47
C THR A 532 6.24 -18.67 -17.32
N PHE A 533 5.63 -17.50 -17.40
CA PHE A 533 4.42 -17.23 -18.19
C PHE A 533 4.42 -15.80 -18.74
N SER A 534 3.69 -15.60 -19.83
CA SER A 534 3.53 -14.29 -20.48
C SER A 534 2.21 -13.62 -20.09
N ALA A 535 2.13 -12.30 -20.30
CA ALA A 535 0.94 -11.53 -20.01
C ALA A 535 -0.23 -11.94 -20.91
N VAL A 536 -1.44 -11.97 -20.36
CA VAL A 536 -2.65 -12.22 -21.13
C VAL A 536 -3.33 -10.93 -21.58
N ARG A 537 -4.08 -11.02 -22.67
CA ARG A 537 -4.75 -9.86 -23.28
C ARG A 537 -5.86 -9.38 -22.37
N ARG A 538 -5.77 -8.13 -21.90
CA ARG A 538 -6.83 -7.46 -21.12
C ARG A 538 -8.00 -7.12 -22.06
N PHE A 539 -9.24 -7.42 -21.68
CA PHE A 539 -10.40 -6.90 -22.40
C PHE A 539 -10.38 -5.38 -22.36
N LEU A 540 -10.14 -4.76 -23.52
CA LEU A 540 -10.35 -3.33 -23.71
C LEU A 540 -11.85 -3.08 -23.56
N SER A 541 -12.22 -2.01 -22.86
CA SER A 541 -13.60 -1.51 -22.92
C SER A 541 -14.07 -1.41 -24.39
N PRO A 542 -15.39 -1.50 -24.69
CA PRO A 542 -15.92 -1.35 -26.04
C PRO A 542 -15.48 -0.07 -26.78
N LYS A 543 -14.89 0.90 -26.07
CA LYS A 543 -14.34 2.15 -26.59
C LYS A 543 -12.81 2.14 -26.80
N GLY A 544 -12.15 0.97 -26.73
CA GLY A 544 -10.71 0.82 -27.03
C GLY A 544 -9.77 1.59 -26.10
N ARG A 545 -10.25 2.08 -24.94
CA ARG A 545 -9.40 2.75 -23.96
C ARG A 545 -8.95 1.75 -22.89
N PRO A 546 -7.66 1.74 -22.52
CA PRO A 546 -7.23 1.12 -21.27
C PRO A 546 -8.08 1.67 -20.12
N CYS A 547 -8.42 0.84 -19.14
CA CYS A 547 -8.95 1.31 -17.84
C CYS A 547 -7.85 2.14 -17.15
N ALA A 548 -7.70 3.39 -17.59
CA ALA A 548 -6.70 4.35 -17.16
C ALA A 548 -7.29 5.26 -16.07
N ARG A 549 -7.82 4.65 -15.00
CA ARG A 549 -8.10 5.35 -13.75
C ARG A 549 -7.39 4.57 -12.65
N GLY A 550 -6.06 4.72 -12.57
CA GLY A 550 -5.23 4.03 -11.57
C GLY A 550 -3.80 3.79 -12.05
N CYS A 551 -3.64 3.32 -13.29
CA CYS A 551 -2.35 3.40 -13.95
C CYS A 551 -1.98 4.89 -14.06
N VAL A 552 -1.05 5.35 -13.23
CA VAL A 552 -0.30 6.58 -13.49
C VAL A 552 0.29 6.38 -14.87
N LYS A 553 -0.37 6.88 -15.91
CA LYS A 553 0.28 7.14 -17.18
C LYS A 553 1.55 7.89 -16.78
N PRO A 554 2.77 7.45 -17.15
CA PRO A 554 3.87 8.40 -17.19
C PRO A 554 3.35 9.53 -18.08
N HIS A 555 2.98 10.65 -17.46
CA HIS A 555 2.38 11.77 -18.17
C HIS A 555 3.51 12.37 -19.02
N LEU A 556 3.68 11.83 -20.23
CA LEU A 556 4.18 12.55 -21.39
C LEU A 556 3.12 13.61 -21.76
N ARG A 557 2.94 14.58 -20.87
CA ARG A 557 2.36 15.88 -21.17
C ARG A 557 3.29 16.92 -20.57
N ALA A 558 4.47 17.02 -21.18
CA ALA A 558 5.24 18.25 -21.17
C ALA A 558 4.47 19.29 -21.99
N LYS A 559 3.55 19.99 -21.33
CA LYS A 559 3.15 21.35 -21.70
C LYS A 559 3.16 22.16 -20.42
N ASN A 560 4.36 22.57 -20.03
CA ASN A 560 4.67 23.89 -19.52
C ASN A 560 6.18 24.07 -19.66
N ALA A 561 6.53 24.92 -20.61
CA ALA A 561 7.88 25.39 -20.82
C ALA A 561 8.29 26.27 -19.64
N LEU A 562 9.45 26.00 -19.06
CA LEU A 562 10.29 27.01 -18.42
C LEU A 562 11.72 26.80 -18.94
N PRO A 563 12.42 27.86 -19.38
CA PRO A 563 13.69 27.75 -20.07
C PRO A 563 14.83 27.64 -19.05
N ILE A 564 15.64 26.57 -19.13
CA ILE A 564 16.93 26.51 -18.41
C ILE A 564 17.97 25.84 -19.30
N LEU A 565 18.81 26.64 -19.95
CA LEU A 565 20.20 26.32 -20.27
C LEU A 565 21.01 27.62 -20.25
N SER A 566 21.67 27.86 -19.13
CA SER A 566 22.92 28.62 -18.99
C SER A 566 23.54 28.22 -17.66
#